data_AF-A0A537HQ63-F1
#
_entry.id   AF-A0A537HQ63-F1
#
_cell.length_a   1.000
_cell.length_b   1.000
_cell.length_c   1.000
_cell.angle_alpha   90.00
_cell.angle_beta   90.00
_cell.angle_gamma   90.00
#
_symmetry.space_group_name_H-M   'P 1'
#
loop_
_entity.id
_entity.type
_entity.pdbx_description
1 polymer ?
#
loop_
_entity_poly.entity_id
_entity_poly.type
_entity_poly.pdbx_seq_one_letter_code
_entity_poly.pdbx_strand_id
1 'polypeptide(L)'
;MSRLILRAASAYLQVRPIGVRNAIRLYISYQVSILLYLLAPARFRSVGYLIPGRSKLTVTIGGVHANVRPGTTDLAIFATAHEPRTSSWFRVKPGDVVVDVGAHIGRYTLMAARYASRVVAVEPEPSNFSALLSNIRFNSYSNVIALCVALSDQNRKLPLHVAALGNMGSSSLEPESNGQGTDWIRGTVDVQCDTLDNTQDRCGTSRNSGARGCTGNIG
;
A
#
# COMPACT_ATOMS: atom_id res chain seq x y z
N MET A 1 -20.74 -11.32 19.70
CA MET A 1 -19.81 -11.25 18.55
C MET A 1 -19.17 -9.86 18.55
N SER A 2 -17.84 -9.74 18.68
CA SER A 2 -17.18 -8.45 18.97
C SER A 2 -17.26 -7.46 17.79
N ARG A 3 -17.31 -6.15 18.08
CA ARG A 3 -17.34 -5.07 17.05
C ARG A 3 -16.17 -5.14 16.05
N LEU A 4 -15.04 -5.74 16.45
CA LEU A 4 -13.85 -5.91 15.63
C LEU A 4 -14.08 -6.91 14.48
N ILE A 5 -14.81 -8.00 14.74
CA ILE A 5 -15.11 -9.06 13.77
C ILE A 5 -16.05 -8.55 12.68
N LEU A 6 -17.10 -7.82 13.08
CA LEU A 6 -18.05 -7.22 12.13
C LEU A 6 -17.36 -6.22 11.19
N ARG A 7 -16.39 -5.45 11.70
CA ARG A 7 -15.59 -4.51 10.89
C ARG A 7 -14.67 -5.23 9.92
N ALA A 8 -13.95 -6.25 10.38
CA ALA A 8 -13.08 -7.04 9.52
C ALA A 8 -13.90 -7.74 8.41
N ALA A 9 -15.02 -8.37 8.76
CA ALA A 9 -15.92 -8.99 7.78
C ALA A 9 -16.45 -7.97 6.77
N SER A 10 -16.87 -6.79 7.23
CA SER A 10 -17.34 -5.71 6.35
C SER A 10 -16.28 -5.20 5.37
N ALA A 11 -15.00 -5.23 5.74
CA ALA A 11 -13.90 -4.86 4.84
C ALA A 11 -13.73 -5.89 3.71
N TYR A 12 -13.82 -7.19 4.02
CA TYR A 12 -13.69 -8.25 3.02
C TYR A 12 -14.92 -8.37 2.10
N LEU A 13 -16.13 -8.02 2.56
CA LEU A 13 -17.35 -8.01 1.73
C LEU A 13 -17.28 -7.07 0.52
N GLN A 14 -16.40 -6.07 0.56
CA GLN A 14 -16.21 -5.11 -0.54
C GLN A 14 -15.27 -5.63 -1.63
N VAL A 15 -14.54 -6.72 -1.36
CA VAL A 15 -13.63 -7.35 -2.33
C VAL A 15 -14.44 -8.22 -3.28
N ARG A 16 -14.36 -7.92 -4.58
CA ARG A 16 -14.98 -8.74 -5.61
C ARG A 16 -13.93 -9.39 -6.50
N PRO A 17 -13.97 -10.71 -6.71
CA PRO A 17 -13.02 -11.39 -7.58
C PRO A 17 -13.30 -11.07 -9.07
N ILE A 18 -12.26 -11.01 -9.88
CA ILE A 18 -12.39 -10.90 -11.34
C ILE A 18 -12.13 -12.27 -11.98
N GLY A 19 -13.18 -12.86 -12.57
CA GLY A 19 -13.14 -14.18 -13.22
C GLY A 19 -13.39 -15.36 -12.28
N VAL A 20 -13.90 -16.46 -12.84
CA VAL A 20 -14.37 -17.64 -12.10
C VAL A 20 -13.27 -18.28 -11.26
N ARG A 21 -12.07 -18.44 -11.82
CA ARG A 21 -10.93 -19.01 -11.10
C ARG A 21 -10.57 -18.22 -9.85
N ASN A 22 -10.56 -16.89 -9.94
CA ASN A 22 -10.26 -16.02 -8.80
C ASN A 22 -11.39 -16.06 -7.76
N ALA A 23 -12.65 -16.18 -8.22
CA ALA A 23 -13.79 -16.30 -7.33
C ALA A 23 -13.72 -17.56 -6.47
N ILE A 24 -13.49 -18.72 -7.09
CA ILE A 24 -13.33 -19.99 -6.38
C ILE A 24 -12.21 -19.89 -5.35
N ARG A 25 -11.05 -19.38 -5.75
CA ARG A 25 -9.88 -19.23 -4.86
C ARG A 25 -10.19 -18.33 -3.67
N LEU A 26 -10.79 -17.16 -3.90
CA LEU A 26 -11.10 -16.19 -2.85
C LEU A 26 -12.14 -16.72 -1.85
N TYR A 27 -13.22 -17.33 -2.34
CA TYR A 27 -14.29 -17.80 -1.47
C TYR A 27 -13.88 -19.03 -0.65
N ILE A 28 -13.08 -19.95 -1.22
CA ILE A 28 -12.46 -21.03 -0.43
C ILE A 28 -11.62 -20.43 0.70
N SER A 29 -10.80 -19.42 0.42
CA SER A 29 -9.99 -18.77 1.44
C SER A 29 -10.82 -18.13 2.55
N TYR A 30 -11.98 -17.54 2.24
CA TYR A 30 -12.89 -17.02 3.26
C TYR A 30 -13.45 -18.13 4.16
N GLN A 31 -13.90 -19.24 3.58
CA GLN A 31 -14.43 -20.36 4.36
C GLN A 31 -13.36 -20.97 5.27
N VAL A 32 -12.15 -21.19 4.74
CA VAL A 32 -11.02 -21.69 5.53
C VAL A 32 -10.63 -20.69 6.63
N SER A 33 -10.66 -19.38 6.33
CA SER A 33 -10.35 -18.33 7.30
C SER A 33 -11.33 -18.32 8.47
N ILE A 34 -12.63 -18.42 8.18
CA ILE A 34 -13.69 -18.50 9.20
C ILE A 34 -13.52 -19.77 10.04
N LEU A 35 -13.28 -20.92 9.40
CA LEU A 35 -13.08 -22.18 10.10
C LEU A 35 -11.86 -22.15 11.02
N LEU A 36 -10.72 -21.64 10.54
CA LEU A 36 -9.51 -21.48 11.36
C LEU A 36 -9.71 -20.51 12.51
N TYR A 37 -10.47 -19.43 12.29
CA TYR A 37 -10.81 -18.48 13.33
C TYR A 37 -11.62 -19.13 14.47
N LEU A 38 -12.58 -19.99 14.12
CA LEU A 38 -13.42 -20.70 15.09
C LEU A 38 -12.69 -21.83 15.82
N LEU A 39 -11.85 -22.60 15.12
CA LEU A 39 -11.21 -23.80 15.67
C LEU A 39 -9.85 -23.54 16.33
N ALA A 40 -9.10 -22.56 15.83
CA ALA A 40 -7.72 -22.30 16.25
C ALA A 40 -7.36 -20.81 16.09
N PRO A 41 -7.96 -19.90 16.88
CA PRO A 41 -7.76 -18.46 16.73
C PRO A 41 -6.28 -18.03 16.85
N ALA A 42 -5.47 -18.73 17.64
CA ALA A 42 -4.02 -18.48 17.75
C ALA A 42 -3.24 -18.76 16.45
N ARG A 43 -3.81 -19.53 15.52
CA ARG A 43 -3.22 -19.84 14.20
C ARG A 43 -3.79 -18.97 13.08
N PHE A 44 -4.71 -18.05 13.39
CA PHE A 44 -5.35 -17.21 12.40
C PHE A 44 -4.33 -16.27 11.74
N ARG A 45 -4.33 -16.27 10.41
CA ARG A 45 -3.61 -15.30 9.58
C ARG A 45 -4.62 -14.57 8.69
N SER A 46 -4.20 -13.46 8.10
CA SER A 46 -5.05 -12.74 7.15
C SER A 46 -5.44 -13.65 5.97
N VAL A 47 -6.60 -13.39 5.36
CA VAL A 47 -7.15 -14.24 4.28
C VAL A 47 -6.15 -14.44 3.14
N GLY A 48 -5.28 -13.45 2.88
CA GLY A 48 -4.26 -13.53 1.85
C GLY A 48 -3.32 -14.73 1.97
N TYR A 49 -3.06 -15.21 3.20
CA TYR A 49 -2.26 -16.42 3.46
C TYR A 49 -2.94 -17.72 3.04
N LEU A 50 -4.26 -17.71 2.93
CA LEU A 50 -5.10 -18.87 2.66
C LEU A 50 -5.51 -18.94 1.19
N ILE A 51 -5.02 -18.03 0.34
CA ILE A 51 -5.27 -18.03 -1.10
C ILE A 51 -4.53 -19.21 -1.73
N PRO A 52 -5.24 -20.19 -2.33
CA PRO A 52 -4.59 -21.34 -2.92
C PRO A 52 -3.86 -20.97 -4.22
N GLY A 53 -2.71 -21.61 -4.45
CA GLY A 53 -1.90 -21.45 -5.67
C GLY A 53 -0.96 -20.24 -5.66
N ARG A 54 -0.05 -20.17 -6.62
CA ARG A 54 1.00 -19.12 -6.72
C ARG A 54 0.66 -17.97 -7.66
N SER A 55 -0.34 -18.14 -8.54
CA SER A 55 -0.74 -17.09 -9.49
C SER A 55 -1.41 -15.93 -8.77
N LYS A 56 -1.17 -14.69 -9.22
CA LYS A 56 -1.83 -13.49 -8.69
C LYS A 56 -3.35 -13.67 -8.64
N LEU A 57 -3.98 -13.17 -7.60
CA LEU A 57 -5.44 -13.11 -7.47
C LEU A 57 -5.88 -11.71 -7.91
N THR A 58 -6.75 -11.62 -8.89
CA THR A 58 -7.25 -10.34 -9.38
C THR A 58 -8.58 -10.02 -8.72
N VAL A 59 -8.67 -8.85 -8.09
CA VAL A 59 -9.84 -8.38 -7.36
C VAL A 59 -10.18 -6.94 -7.75
N THR A 60 -11.43 -6.53 -7.48
CA THR A 60 -11.85 -5.14 -7.51
C THR A 60 -12.41 -4.71 -6.17
N ILE A 61 -12.03 -3.52 -5.72
CA ILE A 61 -12.39 -2.93 -4.43
C ILE A 61 -12.72 -1.48 -4.67
N GLY A 62 -13.97 -1.09 -4.41
CA GLY A 62 -14.43 0.29 -4.64
C GLY A 62 -14.25 0.77 -6.08
N GLY A 63 -14.18 -0.12 -7.09
CA GLY A 63 -13.96 0.23 -8.50
C GLY A 63 -12.49 0.33 -8.92
N VAL A 64 -11.55 0.11 -8.00
CA VAL A 64 -10.13 -0.05 -8.33
C VAL A 64 -9.85 -1.53 -8.55
N HIS A 65 -9.04 -1.86 -9.56
CA HIS A 65 -8.57 -3.20 -9.81
C HIS A 65 -7.19 -3.44 -9.18
N ALA A 66 -6.99 -4.59 -8.57
CA ALA A 66 -5.72 -4.94 -7.93
C ALA A 66 -5.37 -6.41 -8.15
N ASN A 67 -4.11 -6.66 -8.46
CA ASN A 67 -3.51 -7.98 -8.38
C ASN A 67 -2.86 -8.13 -7.01
N VAL A 68 -3.35 -9.09 -6.22
CA VAL A 68 -2.81 -9.42 -4.90
C VAL A 68 -2.03 -10.73 -4.97
N ARG A 69 -0.90 -10.79 -4.27
CA ARG A 69 -0.04 -11.98 -4.20
C ARG A 69 -0.62 -12.98 -3.18
N PRO A 70 -0.81 -14.26 -3.55
CA PRO A 70 -1.13 -15.30 -2.56
C PRO A 70 -0.01 -15.45 -1.53
N GLY A 71 -0.37 -15.75 -0.27
CA GLY A 71 0.61 -15.94 0.79
C GLY A 71 1.12 -14.64 1.43
N THR A 72 0.52 -13.49 1.11
CA THR A 72 0.93 -12.18 1.64
C THR A 72 -0.23 -11.41 2.28
N THR A 73 0.07 -10.25 2.85
CA THR A 73 -0.94 -9.33 3.41
C THR A 73 -1.59 -8.41 2.38
N ASP A 74 -1.24 -8.53 1.09
CA ASP A 74 -1.74 -7.67 0.00
C ASP A 74 -3.26 -7.50 0.02
N LEU A 75 -3.98 -8.62 0.17
CA LEU A 75 -5.44 -8.62 0.20
C LEU A 75 -5.99 -7.88 1.42
N ALA A 76 -5.37 -8.03 2.59
CA ALA A 76 -5.80 -7.34 3.80
C ALA A 76 -5.54 -5.84 3.71
N ILE A 77 -4.37 -5.45 3.18
CA ILE A 77 -4.02 -4.05 2.91
C ILE A 77 -5.06 -3.42 2.00
N PHE A 78 -5.44 -4.09 0.91
CA PHE A 78 -6.45 -3.57 0.00
C PHE A 78 -7.89 -3.60 0.55
N ALA A 79 -8.29 -4.67 1.25
CA ALA A 79 -9.65 -4.79 1.80
C ALA A 79 -9.93 -3.73 2.88
N THR A 80 -8.93 -3.40 3.69
CA THR A 80 -9.04 -2.39 4.75
C THR A 80 -8.98 -0.94 4.25
N ALA A 81 -8.89 -0.73 2.92
CA ALA A 81 -8.92 0.60 2.26
C ALA A 81 -10.10 1.49 2.67
N HIS A 82 -11.23 0.86 2.98
CA HIS A 82 -12.46 1.54 3.37
C HIS A 82 -12.62 1.62 4.90
N GLU A 83 -11.52 1.61 5.67
CA GLU A 83 -11.60 1.96 7.08
C GLU A 83 -12.19 3.37 7.22
N PRO A 84 -13.35 3.54 7.89
CA PRO A 84 -14.05 4.81 7.93
C PRO A 84 -13.19 5.95 8.49
N ARG A 85 -12.23 5.61 9.37
CA ARG A 85 -11.29 6.55 9.96
C ARG A 85 -10.22 7.04 9.01
N THR A 86 -9.89 6.33 7.93
CA THR A 86 -8.89 6.78 6.95
C THR A 86 -9.58 7.41 5.75
N SER A 87 -10.70 6.85 5.30
CA SER A 87 -11.51 7.42 4.22
C SER A 87 -12.11 8.79 4.56
N SER A 88 -12.33 9.10 5.84
CA SER A 88 -12.83 10.42 6.27
C SER A 88 -11.83 11.56 6.03
N TRP A 89 -10.52 11.29 6.13
CA TRP A 89 -9.47 12.29 5.93
C TRP A 89 -8.87 12.24 4.53
N PHE A 90 -8.81 11.05 3.92
CA PHE A 90 -8.27 10.85 2.58
C PHE A 90 -9.31 11.23 1.50
N ARG A 91 -9.60 12.54 1.39
CA ARG A 91 -10.53 13.10 0.42
C ARG A 91 -9.77 13.82 -0.68
N VAL A 92 -9.47 13.10 -1.76
CA VAL A 92 -8.83 13.65 -2.96
C VAL A 92 -9.87 14.32 -3.84
N LYS A 93 -9.61 15.55 -4.26
CA LYS A 93 -10.46 16.34 -5.14
C LYS A 93 -9.85 16.43 -6.54
N PRO A 94 -10.67 16.65 -7.59
CA PRO A 94 -10.18 17.03 -8.90
C PRO A 94 -9.21 18.22 -8.82
N GLY A 95 -8.04 18.08 -9.45
CA GLY A 95 -6.98 19.09 -9.41
C GLY A 95 -5.86 18.80 -8.41
N ASP A 96 -6.12 18.00 -7.36
CA ASP A 96 -5.11 17.73 -6.33
C ASP A 96 -3.90 16.97 -6.89
N VAL A 97 -2.73 17.27 -6.34
CA VAL A 97 -1.51 16.48 -6.50
C VAL A 97 -1.30 15.67 -5.21
N VAL A 98 -1.16 14.36 -5.35
CA VAL A 98 -1.00 13.44 -4.21
C VAL A 98 0.39 12.83 -4.22
N VAL A 99 1.05 12.79 -3.07
CA VAL A 99 2.31 12.06 -2.86
C VAL A 99 2.04 10.89 -1.92
N ASP A 100 2.26 9.66 -2.39
CA ASP A 100 2.06 8.41 -1.65
C ASP A 100 3.44 7.82 -1.31
N VAL A 101 3.87 7.98 -0.06
CA VAL A 101 5.18 7.51 0.43
C VAL A 101 5.00 6.13 1.08
N GLY A 102 5.75 5.13 0.61
CA GLY A 102 5.53 3.74 0.99
C GLY A 102 4.29 3.17 0.27
N ALA A 103 4.20 3.40 -1.04
CA ALA A 103 3.03 3.05 -1.85
C ALA A 103 2.73 1.53 -1.85
N HIS A 104 3.68 0.68 -1.45
CA HIS A 104 3.58 -0.77 -1.42
C HIS A 104 3.15 -1.30 -2.81
N ILE A 105 1.98 -1.92 -2.90
CA ILE A 105 1.39 -2.41 -4.16
C ILE A 105 0.34 -1.45 -4.75
N GLY A 106 0.22 -0.24 -4.21
CA GLY A 106 -0.60 0.85 -4.75
C GLY A 106 -1.98 1.05 -4.11
N ARG A 107 -2.19 0.70 -2.84
CA ARG A 107 -3.50 0.87 -2.20
C ARG A 107 -4.00 2.32 -2.31
N TYR A 108 -3.23 3.28 -1.79
CA TYR A 108 -3.64 4.69 -1.80
C TYR A 108 -3.36 5.35 -3.14
N THR A 109 -2.23 5.01 -3.78
CA THR A 109 -1.90 5.44 -5.14
C THR A 109 -3.08 5.25 -6.11
N LEU A 110 -3.64 4.04 -6.19
CA LEU A 110 -4.70 3.72 -7.15
C LEU A 110 -6.04 4.36 -6.78
N MET A 111 -6.30 4.58 -5.49
CA MET A 111 -7.50 5.31 -5.04
C MET A 111 -7.39 6.80 -5.37
N ALA A 112 -6.24 7.40 -5.12
CA ALA A 112 -5.96 8.80 -5.42
C ALA A 112 -6.00 9.08 -6.92
N ALA A 113 -5.43 8.19 -7.74
CA ALA A 113 -5.33 8.34 -9.18
C ALA A 113 -6.69 8.50 -9.89
N ARG A 114 -7.79 8.08 -9.27
CA ARG A 114 -9.15 8.28 -9.82
C ARG A 114 -9.61 9.73 -9.84
N TYR A 115 -9.07 10.56 -8.95
CA TYR A 115 -9.56 11.92 -8.71
C TYR A 115 -8.45 12.96 -8.84
N ALA A 116 -7.22 12.63 -8.44
CA ALA A 116 -6.08 13.54 -8.50
C ALA A 116 -5.72 13.91 -9.94
N SER A 117 -5.23 15.13 -10.14
CA SER A 117 -4.60 15.52 -11.40
C SER A 117 -3.29 14.78 -11.62
N ARG A 118 -2.56 14.47 -10.52
CA ARG A 118 -1.30 13.74 -10.53
C ARG A 118 -1.08 13.00 -9.21
N VAL A 119 -0.48 11.82 -9.28
CA VAL A 119 -0.01 11.06 -8.12
C VAL A 119 1.47 10.73 -8.28
N VAL A 120 2.27 11.01 -7.25
CA VAL A 120 3.66 10.57 -7.14
C VAL A 120 3.71 9.45 -6.11
N ALA A 121 4.00 8.23 -6.54
CA ALA A 121 4.05 7.04 -5.70
C ALA A 121 5.50 6.62 -5.46
N VAL A 122 5.94 6.62 -4.21
CA VAL A 122 7.30 6.25 -3.82
C VAL A 122 7.25 4.90 -3.11
N GLU A 123 7.92 3.89 -3.66
CA GLU A 123 8.03 2.57 -3.04
C GLU A 123 9.45 2.04 -3.18
N PRO A 124 10.20 1.86 -2.08
CA PRO A 124 11.60 1.46 -2.14
C PRO A 124 11.80 -0.03 -2.41
N GLU A 125 10.87 -0.91 -2.03
CA GLU A 125 11.05 -2.36 -2.14
C GLU A 125 10.75 -2.84 -3.57
N PRO A 126 11.72 -3.44 -4.30
CA PRO A 126 11.54 -3.73 -5.72
C PRO A 126 10.39 -4.68 -6.07
N SER A 127 10.06 -5.66 -5.22
CA SER A 127 8.93 -6.57 -5.45
C SER A 127 7.59 -5.85 -5.33
N ASN A 128 7.43 -5.03 -4.29
CA ASN A 128 6.29 -4.14 -4.13
C ASN A 128 6.19 -3.13 -5.28
N PHE A 129 7.29 -2.48 -5.65
CA PHE A 129 7.34 -1.54 -6.77
C PHE A 129 6.90 -2.20 -8.10
N SER A 130 7.35 -3.42 -8.38
CA SER A 130 6.91 -4.19 -9.55
C SER A 130 5.41 -4.50 -9.51
N ALA A 131 4.87 -4.84 -8.34
CA ALA A 131 3.44 -5.05 -8.16
C ALA A 131 2.62 -3.74 -8.30
N LEU A 132 3.13 -2.62 -7.78
CA LEU A 132 2.59 -1.28 -7.96
C LEU A 132 2.48 -0.93 -9.45
N LEU A 133 3.57 -1.05 -10.21
CA LEU A 133 3.57 -0.81 -11.66
C LEU A 133 2.55 -1.70 -12.39
N SER A 134 2.47 -2.98 -12.02
CA SER A 134 1.50 -3.91 -12.57
C SER A 134 0.06 -3.46 -12.30
N ASN A 135 -0.23 -2.93 -11.12
CA ASN A 135 -1.56 -2.46 -10.76
C ASN A 135 -1.91 -1.10 -11.39
N ILE A 136 -0.95 -0.19 -11.50
CA ILE A 136 -1.13 1.09 -12.23
C ILE A 136 -1.53 0.80 -13.68
N ARG A 137 -0.77 -0.06 -14.35
CA ARG A 137 -1.04 -0.48 -15.74
C ARG A 137 -2.41 -1.15 -15.88
N PHE A 138 -2.78 -1.97 -14.90
CA PHE A 138 -4.06 -2.69 -14.95
C PHE A 138 -5.29 -1.78 -14.85
N ASN A 139 -5.16 -0.61 -14.23
CA ASN A 139 -6.22 0.41 -14.18
C ASN A 139 -6.07 1.46 -15.29
N SER A 140 -5.08 1.33 -16.17
CA SER A 140 -4.79 2.29 -17.26
C SER A 140 -4.57 3.72 -16.77
N TYR A 141 -4.03 3.90 -15.56
CA TYR A 141 -3.73 5.24 -15.04
C TYR A 141 -2.48 5.82 -15.69
N SER A 142 -2.63 6.99 -16.31
CA SER A 142 -1.54 7.77 -16.92
C SER A 142 -1.09 8.95 -16.06
N ASN A 143 -1.84 9.28 -15.01
CA ASN A 143 -1.57 10.38 -14.09
C ASN A 143 -0.71 9.97 -12.87
N VAL A 144 -0.07 8.80 -12.91
CA VAL A 144 0.76 8.27 -11.81
C VAL A 144 2.23 8.21 -12.23
N ILE A 145 3.10 8.83 -11.44
CA ILE A 145 4.56 8.71 -11.53
C ILE A 145 5.02 7.81 -10.38
N ALA A 146 5.61 6.65 -10.69
CA ALA A 146 6.10 5.73 -9.67
C ALA A 146 7.63 5.79 -9.58
N LEU A 147 8.17 5.97 -8.37
CA LEU A 147 9.60 6.05 -8.08
C LEU A 147 10.05 4.89 -7.17
N CYS A 148 11.05 4.13 -7.62
CA CYS A 148 11.66 3.04 -6.86
C CYS A 148 12.83 3.58 -6.00
N VAL A 149 12.51 4.43 -5.03
CA VAL A 149 13.49 5.05 -4.13
C VAL A 149 12.98 5.01 -2.69
N ALA A 150 13.90 5.00 -1.72
CA ALA A 150 13.58 5.32 -0.34
C ALA A 150 13.72 6.82 -0.10
N LEU A 151 12.94 7.39 0.81
CA LEU A 151 13.15 8.78 1.22
C LEU A 151 14.16 8.82 2.38
N SER A 152 15.20 9.62 2.22
CA SER A 152 16.20 9.92 3.26
C SER A 152 16.48 11.42 3.25
N ASP A 153 17.15 11.90 4.28
CA ASP A 153 17.76 13.23 4.35
C ASP A 153 18.81 13.49 3.26
N GLN A 154 19.38 12.44 2.65
CA GLN A 154 20.46 12.52 1.68
C GLN A 154 20.27 11.54 0.52
N ASN A 155 20.80 11.91 -0.65
CA ASN A 155 20.89 11.01 -1.80
C ASN A 155 22.06 10.03 -1.60
N ARG A 156 21.74 8.78 -1.28
CA ARG A 156 22.72 7.70 -1.00
C ARG A 156 22.08 6.34 -1.22
N LYS A 157 22.89 5.28 -1.32
CA LYS A 157 22.36 3.91 -1.23
C LYS A 157 22.34 3.48 0.22
N LEU A 158 21.22 2.92 0.68
CA LEU A 158 21.10 2.36 2.01
C LEU A 158 20.48 0.97 1.97
N PRO A 159 20.83 0.11 2.95
CA PRO A 159 20.13 -1.15 3.18
C PRO A 159 18.68 -0.89 3.60
N LEU A 160 17.71 -1.38 2.82
CA LEU A 160 16.32 -1.51 3.26
C LEU A 160 16.14 -2.85 3.95
N HIS A 161 15.70 -2.82 5.21
CA HIS A 161 15.35 -4.02 5.95
C HIS A 161 13.95 -4.48 5.57
N VAL A 162 13.87 -5.58 4.82
CA VAL A 162 12.62 -6.10 4.27
C VAL A 162 11.90 -6.93 5.33
N ALA A 163 10.67 -6.56 5.63
CA ALA A 163 9.87 -7.25 6.62
C ALA A 163 9.45 -8.66 6.17
N ALA A 164 9.34 -9.57 7.14
CA ALA A 164 8.93 -10.96 6.94
C ALA A 164 7.52 -11.08 6.35
N LEU A 165 7.23 -12.26 5.77
CA LEU A 165 5.91 -12.67 5.27
C LEU A 165 4.88 -12.61 6.40
N GLY A 166 4.27 -11.44 6.58
CA GLY A 166 3.35 -11.15 7.69
C GLY A 166 3.16 -9.65 7.89
N ASN A 167 4.20 -8.88 7.55
CA ASN A 167 4.28 -7.46 7.88
C ASN A 167 4.92 -6.64 6.75
N MET A 168 4.61 -6.96 5.48
CA MET A 168 5.26 -6.36 4.30
C MET A 168 5.10 -4.83 4.16
N GLY A 169 4.22 -4.21 4.97
CA GLY A 169 4.11 -2.76 5.07
C GLY A 169 5.06 -2.11 6.09
N SER A 170 5.94 -2.88 6.74
CA SER A 170 6.85 -2.40 7.81
C SER A 170 8.33 -2.48 7.43
N SER A 171 8.65 -2.61 6.13
CA SER A 171 10.03 -2.48 5.68
C SER A 171 10.55 -1.08 6.02
N SER A 172 11.74 -0.99 6.61
CA SER A 172 12.28 0.27 7.13
C SER A 172 13.78 0.39 6.83
N LEU A 173 14.25 1.63 6.70
CA LEU A 173 15.69 1.95 6.69
C LEU A 173 16.30 1.86 8.09
N GLU A 174 15.47 1.97 9.13
CA GLU A 174 15.90 1.92 10.53
C GLU A 174 15.38 0.63 11.20
N PRO A 175 16.25 -0.35 11.49
CA PRO A 175 15.85 -1.65 12.02
C PRO A 175 15.25 -1.57 13.44
N GLU A 176 15.53 -0.51 14.20
CA GLU A 176 15.07 -0.33 15.60
C GLU A 176 13.77 0.49 15.73
N SER A 177 13.29 1.11 14.65
CA SER A 177 12.14 2.04 14.67
C SER A 177 10.80 1.42 15.14
N ASN A 178 10.69 0.09 15.14
CA ASN A 178 9.45 -0.61 15.52
C ASN A 178 9.45 -1.16 16.96
N GLY A 179 10.49 -0.94 17.77
CA GLY A 179 10.57 -1.43 19.16
C GLY A 179 10.53 -2.96 19.31
N GLN A 180 10.55 -3.69 18.20
CA GLN A 180 10.67 -5.13 18.09
C GLN A 180 12.05 -5.39 17.48
N GLY A 181 12.88 -6.23 18.11
CA GLY A 181 14.23 -6.55 17.65
C GLY A 181 14.26 -7.08 16.20
N THR A 182 15.44 -7.45 15.68
CA THR A 182 15.65 -7.71 14.24
C THR A 182 14.97 -8.98 13.67
N ASP A 183 14.26 -9.77 14.49
CA ASP A 183 13.64 -11.06 14.11
C ASP A 183 12.56 -10.96 13.01
N TRP A 184 12.00 -9.77 12.78
CA TRP A 184 11.04 -9.53 11.69
C TRP A 184 11.71 -9.28 10.33
N ILE A 185 13.03 -9.13 10.27
CA ILE A 185 13.79 -8.82 9.05
C ILE A 185 14.05 -10.12 8.29
N ARG A 186 13.51 -10.23 7.08
CA ARG A 186 13.72 -11.40 6.20
C ARG A 186 15.02 -11.29 5.39
N GLY A 187 15.50 -10.08 5.20
CA GLY A 187 16.70 -9.80 4.44
C GLY A 187 16.86 -8.30 4.20
N THR A 188 17.94 -7.97 3.53
CA THR A 188 18.31 -6.60 3.22
C THR A 188 18.43 -6.43 1.71
N VAL A 189 17.88 -5.35 1.18
CA VAL A 189 18.04 -4.98 -0.23
C VAL A 189 18.60 -3.57 -0.29
N ASP A 190 19.68 -3.36 -1.04
CA ASP A 190 20.19 -2.02 -1.26
C ASP A 190 19.23 -1.23 -2.16
N VAL A 191 18.74 -0.11 -1.64
CA VAL A 191 17.83 0.78 -2.35
C VAL A 191 18.46 2.16 -2.52
N GLN A 192 18.14 2.80 -3.64
CA GLN A 192 18.51 4.18 -3.86
C GLN A 192 17.66 5.06 -2.94
N CYS A 193 18.29 5.92 -2.15
CA CYS A 193 17.61 6.95 -1.39
C CYS A 193 17.63 8.28 -2.14
N ASP A 194 16.60 9.07 -1.93
CA ASP A 194 16.47 10.43 -2.47
C ASP A 194 15.78 11.32 -1.43
N THR A 195 15.94 12.65 -1.57
CA THR A 195 15.25 13.60 -0.70
C THR A 195 13.84 13.87 -1.22
N LEU A 196 12.92 14.21 -0.32
CA LEU A 196 11.55 14.56 -0.72
C LEU A 196 11.55 15.72 -1.72
N ASP A 197 12.35 16.76 -1.49
CA ASP A 197 12.44 17.92 -2.37
C ASP A 197 12.90 17.53 -3.78
N ASN A 198 13.93 16.69 -3.88
CA ASN A 198 14.42 16.24 -5.19
C ASN A 198 13.38 15.36 -5.91
N THR A 199 12.65 14.51 -5.18
CA THR A 199 11.54 13.75 -5.79
C THR A 199 10.41 14.66 -6.27
N GLN A 200 10.15 15.77 -5.57
CA GLN A 200 9.13 16.74 -5.97
C GLN A 200 9.53 17.50 -7.24
N ASP A 201 10.78 17.95 -7.33
CA ASP A 201 11.34 18.63 -8.49
C ASP A 201 11.34 17.73 -9.73
N ARG A 202 11.82 16.48 -9.58
CA ARG A 202 11.83 15.48 -10.66
C ARG A 202 10.44 15.17 -11.21
N CYS A 203 9.42 15.26 -10.36
CA CYS A 203 8.03 15.00 -10.75
C CYS A 203 7.28 16.27 -11.22
N GLY A 204 7.96 17.41 -11.25
CA GLY A 204 7.36 18.71 -11.60
C GLY A 204 6.21 19.09 -10.66
N THR A 205 6.38 18.81 -9.36
CA THR A 205 5.40 19.09 -8.29
C THR A 205 5.86 20.21 -7.35
N SER A 206 7.01 20.84 -7.62
CA SER A 206 7.47 21.98 -6.85
C SER A 206 6.48 23.14 -6.96
N ARG A 207 6.22 23.77 -5.82
CA ARG A 207 5.36 24.95 -5.77
C ARG A 207 6.04 26.04 -6.61
N ASN A 208 5.36 26.52 -7.65
CA ASN A 208 5.66 27.84 -8.19
C ASN A 208 5.63 28.83 -7.01
N SER A 209 6.75 29.52 -6.85
CA SER A 209 7.02 30.56 -5.87
C SER A 209 5.89 31.59 -5.85
N GLY A 210 5.15 31.59 -4.74
CA GLY A 210 4.03 32.51 -4.51
C GLY A 210 3.60 32.60 -3.04
N ALA A 211 4.46 32.21 -2.10
CA ALA A 211 4.30 32.63 -0.71
C ALA A 211 4.99 33.99 -0.58
N ARG A 212 4.21 35.07 -0.70
CA ARG A 212 4.66 36.37 -0.20
C ARG A 212 5.05 36.15 1.26
N GLY A 213 6.31 36.43 1.58
CA GLY A 213 6.73 36.57 2.96
C GLY A 213 5.85 37.62 3.63
N CYS A 214 5.02 37.19 4.58
CA CYS A 214 4.52 38.09 5.59
C CYS A 214 5.67 38.34 6.57
N THR A 215 6.53 39.29 6.23
CA THR A 215 7.33 40.00 7.24
C THR A 215 6.37 40.86 8.05
N GLY A 216 5.80 40.25 9.09
CA GLY A 216 5.12 40.97 10.16
C GLY A 216 6.17 41.50 11.14
N ASN A 217 6.68 42.69 10.86
CA ASN A 217 7.52 43.46 11.76
C ASN A 217 6.65 43.84 12.98
N ILE A 218 7.01 43.34 14.17
CA ILE A 218 6.42 43.78 15.43
C ILE A 218 7.27 44.96 15.91
N GLY A 219 6.75 46.16 15.68
CA GLY A 219 7.12 47.38 16.39
C GLY A 219 6.01 47.76 17.34
#